data_AF-A0A2W1GTX9-F1
#
_entry.id   AF-A0A2W1GTX9-F1
#
_cell.length_a   1.000
_cell.length_b   1.000
_cell.length_c   1.000
_cell.angle_alpha   90.00
_cell.angle_beta   90.00
_cell.angle_gamma   90.00
#
_symmetry.space_group_name_H-M   'P 1'
#
loop_
_entity.id
_entity.type
_entity.pdbx_description
1 polymer ?
#
loop_
_entity_poly.entity_id
_entity_poly.type
_entity_poly.pdbx_seq_one_letter_code
_entity_poly.pdbx_strand_id
1 'polypeptide(L)'
;MACNTSTVTPDLNLHQHDHPGNSDAASEAHLQALLTAKLAAVPPYHLPAITLSSILTQSPRALHLPHTPLDIQLAFFLRHRAAMDTYYGQPIKDSEKQHIDVTRAIWYYRIDERRQWVRYHDTTRWNLAIFIALLAQDEIDGRTSSTTSKSGAILSPSAYRFIISYLAAVLEYHNAPSTSFTAREAFVAKWKNSNWDIFTAFGGSQKKILKSRMKFLNKEWELELEYVLSKLGENEFEKRVAGFVGCVVPGRRDGDARGADAQGSGPDGHVMETAGGNEILDALKVPFTPKVKADKSQGQSHNPGAELEEDVATVTDLRQAIAAVLRMRPRNILPVLMRVFAEKE
;
A
#
# COMPACT_ATOMS: atom_id res chain seq x y z
N MET A 1 -75.88 44.74 33.38
CA MET A 1 -74.89 45.82 33.30
C MET A 1 -73.58 45.17 32.88
N ALA A 2 -73.36 45.07 31.56
CA ALA A 2 -72.48 45.92 30.73
C ALA A 2 -71.06 45.33 30.72
N CYS A 3 -70.34 45.14 29.60
CA CYS A 3 -70.58 45.37 28.18
C CYS A 3 -69.60 44.46 27.40
N ASN A 4 -70.00 44.04 26.20
CA ASN A 4 -69.17 43.36 25.19
C ASN A 4 -67.95 44.20 24.78
N THR A 5 -66.85 43.55 24.38
CA THR A 5 -66.09 43.93 23.18
C THR A 5 -65.36 42.71 22.58
N SER A 6 -65.73 42.42 21.34
CA SER A 6 -65.09 41.50 20.40
C SER A 6 -63.81 42.11 19.80
N THR A 7 -62.83 41.27 19.51
CA THR A 7 -61.74 41.53 18.55
C THR A 7 -61.21 40.16 18.08
N VAL A 8 -61.73 39.61 16.99
CA VAL A 8 -61.26 39.75 15.59
C VAL A 8 -59.79 39.36 15.42
N THR A 9 -59.62 38.15 14.87
CA THR A 9 -58.41 37.57 14.28
C THR A 9 -57.82 38.46 13.18
N PRO A 10 -56.53 38.29 12.90
CA PRO A 10 -56.22 37.84 11.55
C PRO A 10 -55.28 36.63 11.55
N ASP A 11 -55.71 35.62 10.80
CA ASP A 11 -54.87 34.58 10.23
C ASP A 11 -53.72 35.23 9.44
N LEU A 12 -52.50 34.99 9.88
CA LEU A 12 -51.32 35.08 9.03
C LEU A 12 -50.75 33.68 8.89
N ASN A 13 -51.38 32.94 7.96
CA ASN A 13 -50.75 31.85 7.23
C ASN A 13 -49.50 32.40 6.54
N LEU A 14 -48.34 32.27 7.19
CA LEU A 14 -47.07 32.37 6.50
C LEU A 14 -46.80 31.00 5.86
N HIS A 15 -47.30 30.82 4.65
CA HIS A 15 -46.78 29.79 3.75
C HIS A 15 -45.29 30.07 3.53
N GLN A 16 -44.44 29.40 4.31
CA GLN A 16 -43.08 29.11 3.86
C GLN A 16 -43.22 28.24 2.61
N HIS A 17 -43.00 28.87 1.47
CA HIS A 17 -42.65 28.16 0.25
C HIS A 17 -41.32 27.45 0.51
N ASP A 18 -41.39 26.19 0.93
CA ASP A 18 -40.31 25.23 0.74
C ASP A 18 -40.05 25.17 -0.77
N HIS A 19 -38.98 25.84 -1.19
CA HIS A 19 -38.43 25.69 -2.53
C HIS A 19 -37.86 24.27 -2.65
N PRO A 20 -38.46 23.36 -3.45
CA PRO A 20 -38.04 21.97 -3.53
C PRO A 20 -36.72 21.76 -4.29
N GLY A 21 -36.09 22.84 -4.78
CA GLY A 21 -34.90 22.78 -5.63
C GLY A 21 -33.58 23.04 -4.90
N ASN A 22 -33.59 23.40 -3.61
CA ASN A 22 -32.38 23.85 -2.91
C ASN A 22 -31.80 22.82 -1.92
N SER A 23 -32.60 21.84 -1.48
CA SER A 23 -32.14 20.75 -0.61
C SER A 23 -31.21 19.78 -1.32
N ASP A 24 -31.48 19.51 -2.61
CA ASP A 24 -30.80 18.47 -3.37
C ASP A 24 -29.41 18.93 -3.82
N ALA A 25 -29.28 20.19 -4.27
CA ALA A 25 -28.00 20.77 -4.64
C ALA A 25 -27.07 20.96 -3.43
N ALA A 26 -27.61 21.38 -2.29
CA ALA A 26 -26.83 21.51 -1.04
C ALA A 26 -26.38 20.15 -0.51
N SER A 27 -27.23 19.12 -0.63
CA SER A 27 -26.90 17.73 -0.30
C SER A 27 -25.84 17.15 -1.24
N GLU A 28 -25.95 17.40 -2.55
CA GLU A 28 -24.98 16.93 -3.55
C GLU A 28 -23.61 17.58 -3.35
N ALA A 29 -23.56 18.90 -3.15
CA ALA A 29 -22.32 19.62 -2.86
C ALA A 29 -21.64 19.10 -1.58
N HIS A 30 -22.43 18.80 -0.54
CA HIS A 30 -21.93 18.21 0.69
C HIS A 30 -21.33 16.81 0.47
N LEU A 31 -22.04 15.93 -0.24
CA LEU A 31 -21.56 14.58 -0.57
C LEU A 31 -20.29 14.61 -1.43
N GLN A 32 -20.21 15.54 -2.39
CA GLN A 32 -19.04 15.73 -3.22
C GLN A 32 -17.84 16.22 -2.39
N ALA A 33 -18.05 17.17 -1.47
CA ALA A 33 -17.01 17.64 -0.56
C ALA A 33 -16.51 16.50 0.34
N LEU A 34 -17.42 15.67 0.86
CA LEU A 34 -17.08 14.52 1.68
C LEU A 34 -16.29 13.46 0.90
N LEU A 35 -16.69 13.18 -0.35
CA LEU A 35 -15.99 12.24 -1.22
C LEU A 35 -14.56 12.73 -1.49
N THR A 36 -14.41 13.99 -1.87
CA THR A 36 -13.10 14.63 -2.10
C THR A 36 -12.23 14.54 -0.84
N ALA A 37 -12.79 14.88 0.33
CA ALA A 37 -12.06 14.84 1.59
C ALA A 37 -11.60 13.42 1.95
N LYS A 38 -12.47 12.41 1.78
CA LYS A 38 -12.12 11.01 2.08
C LYS A 38 -11.06 10.46 1.13
N LEU A 39 -11.07 10.85 -0.15
CA LEU A 39 -10.10 10.39 -1.15
C LEU A 39 -8.77 11.16 -1.15
N ALA A 40 -8.67 12.31 -0.47
CA ALA A 40 -7.52 13.22 -0.56
C ALA A 40 -6.15 12.60 -0.22
N ALA A 41 -6.11 11.56 0.61
CA ALA A 41 -4.86 10.89 1.01
C ALA A 41 -4.47 9.73 0.07
N VAL A 42 -5.33 9.39 -0.89
CA VAL A 42 -5.05 8.33 -1.86
C VAL A 42 -4.15 8.91 -2.98
N PRO A 43 -3.03 8.26 -3.33
CA PRO A 43 -2.17 8.75 -4.40
C PRO A 43 -2.93 8.92 -5.72
N PRO A 44 -2.61 9.97 -6.51
CA PRO A 44 -3.18 10.13 -7.85
C PRO A 44 -2.97 8.88 -8.70
N TYR A 45 -3.95 8.57 -9.56
CA TYR A 45 -3.94 7.41 -10.47
C TYR A 45 -3.92 6.03 -9.81
N HIS A 46 -3.98 5.95 -8.48
CA HIS A 46 -4.09 4.66 -7.77
C HIS A 46 -5.50 4.06 -7.89
N LEU A 47 -6.52 4.91 -7.87
CA LEU A 47 -7.90 4.53 -8.10
C LEU A 47 -8.37 5.02 -9.47
N PRO A 48 -9.35 4.34 -10.11
CA PRO A 48 -10.08 4.93 -11.21
C PRO A 48 -10.74 6.24 -10.76
N ALA A 49 -11.05 7.14 -11.70
CA ALA A 49 -11.71 8.40 -11.39
C ALA A 49 -13.11 8.13 -10.79
N ILE A 50 -13.20 8.14 -9.46
CA ILE A 50 -14.44 8.00 -8.68
C ILE A 50 -15.06 9.39 -8.53
N THR A 51 -16.27 9.53 -9.03
CA THR A 51 -17.09 10.74 -8.91
C THR A 51 -18.35 10.44 -8.09
N LEU A 52 -19.02 11.48 -7.57
CA LEU A 52 -20.31 11.27 -6.89
C LEU A 52 -21.33 10.60 -7.82
N SER A 53 -21.40 11.03 -9.09
CA SER A 53 -22.23 10.37 -10.11
C SER A 53 -21.90 8.88 -10.26
N SER A 54 -20.62 8.49 -10.21
CA SER A 54 -20.20 7.08 -10.31
C SER A 54 -20.70 6.23 -9.13
N ILE A 55 -20.86 6.83 -7.95
CA ILE A 55 -21.42 6.20 -6.73
C ILE A 55 -22.94 6.13 -6.84
N LEU A 56 -23.60 7.24 -7.19
CA LEU A 56 -25.06 7.33 -7.29
C LEU A 56 -25.62 6.35 -8.33
N THR A 57 -24.93 6.22 -9.47
CA THR A 57 -25.28 5.29 -10.55
C THR A 57 -24.74 3.88 -10.34
N GLN A 58 -24.01 3.62 -9.24
CA GLN A 58 -23.36 2.33 -8.96
C GLN A 58 -22.56 1.81 -10.17
N SER A 59 -21.80 2.68 -10.81
CA SER A 59 -21.01 2.30 -11.98
C SER A 59 -19.98 1.20 -11.63
N PRO A 60 -19.58 0.33 -12.58
CA PRO A 60 -18.64 -0.76 -12.32
C PRO A 60 -17.34 -0.34 -11.62
N ARG A 61 -16.80 0.83 -11.97
CA ARG A 61 -15.60 1.42 -11.34
C ARG A 61 -15.78 1.79 -9.86
N ALA A 62 -17.00 2.05 -9.40
CA ALA A 62 -17.29 2.34 -8.01
C ALA A 62 -17.58 1.06 -7.22
N LEU A 63 -18.19 0.05 -7.88
CA LEU A 63 -18.51 -1.24 -7.28
C LEU A 63 -17.29 -2.15 -7.15
N HIS A 64 -16.36 -2.11 -8.12
CA HIS A 64 -15.22 -3.00 -8.17
C HIS A 64 -13.92 -2.26 -8.51
N LEU A 65 -12.99 -2.29 -7.55
CA LEU A 65 -11.64 -1.79 -7.70
C LEU A 65 -10.70 -2.97 -7.95
N PRO A 66 -10.09 -3.09 -9.14
CA PRO A 66 -9.40 -4.32 -9.56
C PRO A 66 -8.19 -4.67 -8.68
N HIS A 67 -7.49 -3.68 -8.13
CA HIS A 67 -6.28 -3.90 -7.31
C HIS A 67 -6.55 -4.01 -5.81
N THR A 68 -7.81 -4.20 -5.42
CA THR A 68 -8.25 -4.21 -4.01
C THR A 68 -9.05 -5.49 -3.73
N PRO A 69 -8.84 -6.18 -2.60
CA PRO A 69 -9.65 -7.32 -2.18
C PRO A 69 -11.15 -6.98 -2.08
N LEU A 70 -12.02 -7.96 -2.31
CA LEU A 70 -13.47 -7.77 -2.38
C LEU A 70 -14.10 -7.28 -1.06
N ASP A 71 -13.50 -7.64 0.07
CA ASP A 71 -13.99 -7.30 1.40
C ASP A 71 -13.60 -5.89 1.88
N ILE A 72 -12.59 -5.28 1.24
CA ILE A 72 -12.11 -3.92 1.56
C ILE A 72 -12.29 -2.94 0.39
N GLN A 73 -13.33 -3.13 -0.41
CA GLN A 73 -13.69 -2.25 -1.55
C GLN A 73 -14.07 -0.81 -1.12
N LEU A 74 -14.47 0.02 -2.09
CA LEU A 74 -14.74 1.46 -1.88
C LEU A 74 -15.68 1.74 -0.69
N ALA A 75 -16.75 0.94 -0.50
CA ALA A 75 -17.66 1.09 0.63
C ALA A 75 -16.92 0.92 1.98
N PHE A 76 -16.07 -0.10 2.12
CA PHE A 76 -15.26 -0.29 3.32
C PHE A 76 -14.33 0.91 3.55
N PHE A 77 -13.64 1.36 2.51
CA PHE A 77 -12.73 2.49 2.60
C PHE A 77 -13.44 3.77 3.08
N LEU A 78 -14.58 4.11 2.47
CA LEU A 78 -15.32 5.31 2.83
C LEU A 78 -15.88 5.24 4.25
N ARG A 79 -16.40 4.06 4.65
CA ARG A 79 -16.96 3.83 5.99
C ARG A 79 -15.90 3.94 7.09
N HIS A 80 -14.71 3.38 6.85
CA HIS A 80 -13.63 3.30 7.84
C HIS A 80 -12.55 4.38 7.68
N ARG A 81 -12.77 5.39 6.83
CA ARG A 81 -11.78 6.43 6.56
C ARG A 81 -11.27 7.12 7.81
N ALA A 82 -12.15 7.39 8.78
CA ALA A 82 -11.79 8.00 10.06
C ALA A 82 -10.83 7.11 10.88
N ALA A 83 -11.07 5.79 10.91
CA ALA A 83 -10.21 4.84 11.60
C ALA A 83 -8.81 4.75 10.97
N MET A 84 -8.73 4.83 9.63
CA MET A 84 -7.45 4.91 8.91
C MET A 84 -6.69 6.20 9.26
N ASP A 85 -7.39 7.32 9.45
CA ASP A 85 -6.80 8.61 9.81
C ASP A 85 -6.50 8.77 11.30
N THR A 86 -6.95 7.85 12.17
CA THR A 86 -6.65 7.90 13.61
C THR A 86 -5.16 8.11 13.87
N TYR A 87 -4.32 7.42 13.09
CA TYR A 87 -2.86 7.52 13.14
C TYR A 87 -2.27 8.13 11.86
N TYR A 88 -2.93 9.15 11.31
CA TYR A 88 -2.47 9.89 10.12
C TYR A 88 -2.26 9.01 8.87
N GLY A 89 -3.07 7.96 8.73
CA GLY A 89 -2.94 7.00 7.63
C GLY A 89 -1.78 6.03 7.79
N GLN A 90 -1.08 6.02 8.93
CA GLN A 90 0.01 5.08 9.18
C GLN A 90 -0.57 3.73 9.63
N PRO A 91 -0.08 2.61 9.06
CA PRO A 91 -0.39 1.31 9.61
C PRO A 91 0.34 1.17 10.95
N ILE A 92 -0.39 0.76 11.96
CA ILE A 92 0.10 0.51 13.33
C ILE A 92 0.22 -1.00 13.48
N LYS A 93 1.28 -1.47 14.12
CA LYS A 93 1.56 -2.90 14.21
C LYS A 93 0.74 -3.56 15.30
N ASP A 94 0.52 -2.86 16.40
CA ASP A 94 -0.35 -3.29 17.49
C ASP A 94 -1.79 -3.57 17.00
N SER A 95 -2.23 -4.81 17.14
CA SER A 95 -3.56 -5.27 16.72
C SER A 95 -4.68 -4.80 17.64
N GLU A 96 -4.37 -4.46 18.89
CA GLU A 96 -5.34 -3.88 19.82
C GLU A 96 -5.63 -2.42 19.44
N LYS A 97 -4.63 -1.70 18.92
CA LYS A 97 -4.76 -0.30 18.49
C LYS A 97 -5.33 -0.11 17.09
N GLN A 98 -5.04 -1.03 16.17
CA GLN A 98 -5.52 -0.96 14.80
C GLN A 98 -5.88 -2.35 14.29
N HIS A 99 -7.16 -2.57 13.99
CA HIS A 99 -7.64 -3.81 13.41
C HIS A 99 -6.92 -4.13 12.08
N ILE A 100 -6.71 -5.42 11.81
CA ILE A 100 -5.98 -5.86 10.61
C ILE A 100 -6.63 -5.36 9.32
N ASP A 101 -7.96 -5.26 9.23
CA ASP A 101 -8.62 -4.77 8.01
C ASP A 101 -8.37 -3.28 7.74
N VAL A 102 -8.22 -2.47 8.79
CA VAL A 102 -7.82 -1.06 8.66
C VAL A 102 -6.37 -0.99 8.16
N THR A 103 -5.50 -1.84 8.69
CA THR A 103 -4.12 -1.96 8.19
C THR A 103 -4.10 -2.39 6.73
N ARG A 104 -4.84 -3.45 6.36
CA ARG A 104 -4.97 -3.92 4.97
C ARG A 104 -5.42 -2.78 4.06
N ALA A 105 -6.47 -2.07 4.42
CA ALA A 105 -6.96 -0.95 3.64
C ALA A 105 -5.90 0.17 3.49
N ILE A 106 -5.14 0.51 4.54
CA ILE A 106 -4.03 1.46 4.43
C ILE A 106 -2.99 1.04 3.40
N TRP A 107 -2.60 -0.25 3.39
CA TRP A 107 -1.64 -0.80 2.43
C TRP A 107 -2.19 -0.83 0.99
N TYR A 108 -3.42 -1.33 0.80
CA TYR A 108 -4.03 -1.44 -0.53
C TYR A 108 -4.41 -0.10 -1.14
N TYR A 109 -4.86 0.87 -0.34
CA TYR A 109 -5.15 2.23 -0.80
C TYR A 109 -3.92 3.15 -0.80
N ARG A 110 -2.75 2.63 -0.37
CA ARG A 110 -1.46 3.33 -0.37
C ARG A 110 -1.49 4.66 0.38
N ILE A 111 -2.20 4.69 1.52
CA ILE A 111 -2.37 5.90 2.32
C ILE A 111 -1.03 6.30 2.98
N ASP A 112 -0.20 5.32 3.33
CA ASP A 112 1.18 5.52 3.79
C ASP A 112 2.19 5.29 2.67
N GLU A 113 2.80 6.38 2.17
CA GLU A 113 3.82 6.32 1.13
C GLU A 113 5.06 5.51 1.55
N ARG A 114 5.31 5.33 2.86
CA ARG A 114 6.47 4.60 3.39
C ARG A 114 6.25 3.09 3.41
N ARG A 115 5.01 2.62 3.42
CA ARG A 115 4.64 1.21 3.56
C ARG A 115 3.68 0.80 2.46
N GLN A 116 4.25 0.43 1.33
CA GLN A 116 3.52 -0.01 0.15
C GLN A 116 4.38 -0.94 -0.72
N TRP A 117 3.74 -1.66 -1.62
CA TRP A 117 4.40 -2.61 -2.52
C TRP A 117 4.88 -2.01 -3.83
N VAL A 118 4.67 -0.70 -4.05
CA VAL A 118 5.06 -0.04 -5.30
C VAL A 118 6.55 0.21 -5.33
N ARG A 119 7.22 -0.52 -6.20
CA ARG A 119 8.66 -0.40 -6.40
C ARG A 119 9.15 1.02 -6.62
N TYR A 120 8.41 1.91 -7.28
CA TYR A 120 8.94 3.22 -7.68
C TYR A 120 9.12 4.21 -6.52
N HIS A 121 8.56 3.93 -5.34
CA HIS A 121 8.80 4.74 -4.15
C HIS A 121 10.13 4.41 -3.51
N ASP A 122 10.91 5.45 -3.18
CA ASP A 122 12.27 5.31 -2.68
C ASP A 122 12.38 4.39 -1.46
N THR A 123 11.45 4.46 -0.50
CA THR A 123 11.44 3.58 0.67
C THR A 123 11.31 2.10 0.26
N THR A 124 10.39 1.78 -0.64
CA THR A 124 10.22 0.42 -1.17
C THR A 124 11.47 -0.03 -1.92
N ARG A 125 12.06 0.82 -2.77
CA ARG A 125 13.31 0.53 -3.50
C ARG A 125 14.46 0.16 -2.57
N TRP A 126 14.63 0.91 -1.50
CA TRP A 126 15.70 0.67 -0.55
C TRP A 126 15.47 -0.61 0.23
N ASN A 127 14.23 -0.87 0.68
CA ASN A 127 13.89 -2.14 1.33
C ASN A 127 14.16 -3.34 0.41
N LEU A 128 13.75 -3.27 -0.86
CA LEU A 128 14.05 -4.33 -1.85
C LEU A 128 15.55 -4.58 -1.96
N ALA A 129 16.35 -3.52 -2.18
CA ALA A 129 17.80 -3.64 -2.30
C ALA A 129 18.46 -4.21 -1.04
N ILE A 130 18.03 -3.76 0.14
CA ILE A 130 18.53 -4.24 1.43
C ILE A 130 18.20 -5.71 1.62
N PHE A 131 16.94 -6.08 1.45
CA PHE A 131 16.46 -7.43 1.70
C PHE A 131 17.11 -8.47 0.78
N ILE A 132 17.23 -8.19 -0.53
CA ILE A 132 17.91 -9.11 -1.44
C ILE A 132 19.41 -9.22 -1.13
N ALA A 133 20.05 -8.13 -0.71
CA ALA A 133 21.46 -8.14 -0.34
C ALA A 133 21.71 -8.92 0.96
N LEU A 134 20.81 -8.80 1.94
CA LEU A 134 20.87 -9.54 3.19
C LEU A 134 20.68 -11.05 2.96
N LEU A 135 19.71 -11.45 2.13
CA LEU A 135 19.54 -12.87 1.76
C LEU A 135 20.78 -13.42 1.06
N ALA A 136 21.36 -12.67 0.13
CA ALA A 136 22.55 -13.10 -0.61
C ALA A 136 23.78 -13.20 0.29
N GLN A 137 23.94 -12.24 1.23
CA GLN A 137 25.04 -12.27 2.18
C GLN A 137 24.91 -13.46 3.15
N ASP A 138 23.73 -13.68 3.73
CA ASP A 138 23.46 -14.79 4.65
C ASP A 138 23.79 -16.15 4.02
N GLU A 139 23.48 -16.32 2.74
CA GLU A 139 23.81 -17.54 2.01
C GLU A 139 25.33 -17.75 1.80
N ILE A 140 26.06 -16.68 1.46
CA ILE A 140 27.52 -16.75 1.28
C ILE A 140 28.20 -17.02 2.62
N ASP A 141 27.78 -16.32 3.67
CA ASP A 141 28.34 -16.44 5.01
C ASP A 141 28.00 -17.82 5.61
N GLY A 142 26.79 -18.34 5.36
CA GLY A 142 26.37 -19.68 5.78
C GLY A 142 27.13 -20.83 5.11
N ARG A 143 27.51 -20.67 3.82
CA ARG A 143 28.34 -21.66 3.10
C ARG A 143 29.81 -21.65 3.55
N THR A 144 30.30 -20.53 4.06
CA THR A 144 31.71 -20.34 4.45
C THR A 144 31.98 -20.56 5.94
N SER A 145 30.94 -20.63 6.78
CA SER A 145 31.06 -20.70 8.24
C SER A 145 31.28 -22.10 8.84
N SER A 146 31.78 -23.08 8.07
CA SER A 146 32.29 -24.33 8.68
C SER A 146 33.58 -24.12 9.49
N THR A 147 34.26 -22.98 9.33
CA THR A 147 35.45 -22.62 10.11
C THR A 147 35.55 -21.11 10.37
N THR A 148 35.14 -20.67 11.58
CA THR A 148 35.75 -19.55 12.34
C THR A 148 35.52 -18.06 11.93
N SER A 149 34.45 -17.65 11.24
CA SER A 149 34.17 -16.21 11.01
C SER A 149 33.05 -15.66 11.89
N LYS A 150 33.39 -14.70 12.77
CA LYS A 150 32.52 -14.10 13.81
C LYS A 150 31.93 -12.71 13.48
N SER A 151 31.87 -12.27 12.21
CA SER A 151 31.48 -10.87 11.91
C SER A 151 30.39 -10.64 10.86
N GLY A 152 29.80 -11.70 10.28
CA GLY A 152 28.58 -11.60 9.49
C GLY A 152 27.36 -11.66 10.42
N ALA A 153 26.45 -10.69 10.34
CA ALA A 153 25.17 -10.77 11.03
C ALA A 153 24.31 -11.82 10.31
N ILE A 154 24.36 -13.06 10.81
CA ILE A 154 23.53 -14.17 10.35
C ILE A 154 22.06 -13.78 10.56
N LEU A 155 21.25 -13.90 9.52
CA LEU A 155 19.83 -13.63 9.64
C LEU A 155 19.17 -14.69 10.52
N SER A 156 18.38 -14.27 11.50
CA SER A 156 17.54 -15.24 12.21
C SER A 156 16.56 -15.90 11.24
N PRO A 157 16.15 -17.17 11.44
CA PRO A 157 15.15 -17.82 10.60
C PRO A 157 13.82 -17.06 10.52
N SER A 158 13.48 -16.29 11.57
CA SER A 158 12.30 -15.42 11.56
C SER A 158 12.47 -14.23 10.64
N ALA A 159 13.62 -13.53 10.70
CA ALA A 159 13.95 -12.41 9.82
C ALA A 159 14.02 -12.86 8.36
N TYR A 160 14.64 -14.01 8.08
CA TYR A 160 14.71 -14.61 6.74
C TYR A 160 13.30 -14.83 6.16
N ARG A 161 12.40 -15.44 6.93
CA ARG A 161 10.99 -15.67 6.52
C ARG A 161 10.18 -14.38 6.39
N PHE A 162 10.51 -13.34 7.16
CA PHE A 162 9.90 -12.02 7.03
C PHE A 162 10.31 -11.37 5.71
N ILE A 163 11.61 -11.36 5.40
CA ILE A 163 12.15 -10.82 4.15
C ILE A 163 11.51 -11.51 2.93
N ILE A 164 11.48 -12.83 2.89
CA ILE A 164 10.88 -13.57 1.78
C ILE A 164 9.40 -13.23 1.62
N SER A 165 8.66 -13.11 2.72
CA SER A 165 7.24 -12.75 2.68
C SER A 165 7.01 -11.38 2.07
N TYR A 166 7.86 -10.39 2.42
CA TYR A 166 7.78 -9.05 1.84
C TYR A 166 8.09 -9.07 0.34
N LEU A 167 9.16 -9.74 -0.06
CA LEU A 167 9.55 -9.85 -1.46
C LEU A 167 8.47 -10.57 -2.29
N ALA A 168 7.86 -11.63 -1.76
CA ALA A 168 6.74 -12.32 -2.40
C ALA A 168 5.52 -11.41 -2.58
N ALA A 169 5.19 -10.59 -1.57
CA ALA A 169 4.11 -9.61 -1.66
C ALA A 169 4.36 -8.56 -2.76
N VAL A 170 5.61 -8.09 -2.90
CA VAL A 170 6.00 -7.16 -3.99
C VAL A 170 5.93 -7.85 -5.35
N LEU A 171 6.36 -9.10 -5.46
CA LEU A 171 6.24 -9.87 -6.71
C LEU A 171 4.79 -10.07 -7.13
N GLU A 172 3.93 -10.50 -6.21
CA GLU A 172 2.49 -10.64 -6.48
C GLU A 172 1.87 -9.31 -6.90
N TYR A 173 2.22 -8.21 -6.21
CA TYR A 173 1.73 -6.89 -6.55
C TYR A 173 2.07 -6.49 -8.00
N HIS A 174 3.25 -6.83 -8.50
CA HIS A 174 3.66 -6.45 -9.86
C HIS A 174 3.22 -7.46 -10.94
N ASN A 175 3.20 -8.75 -10.63
CA ASN A 175 2.88 -9.81 -11.62
C ASN A 175 1.39 -10.16 -11.69
N ALA A 176 0.66 -10.02 -10.58
CA ALA A 176 -0.73 -10.42 -10.45
C ALA A 176 -1.52 -9.39 -9.62
N PRO A 177 -1.48 -8.08 -9.99
CA PRO A 177 -1.98 -6.99 -9.16
C PRO A 177 -3.47 -7.10 -8.80
N SER A 178 -4.27 -7.74 -9.65
CA SER A 178 -5.74 -7.84 -9.50
C SER A 178 -6.29 -9.24 -9.28
N THR A 179 -5.48 -10.27 -9.51
CA THR A 179 -5.97 -11.66 -9.58
C THR A 179 -5.60 -12.47 -8.34
N SER A 180 -4.52 -12.12 -7.66
CA SER A 180 -4.11 -12.75 -6.41
C SER A 180 -3.79 -11.70 -5.35
N PHE A 181 -4.20 -11.98 -4.12
CA PHE A 181 -3.88 -11.18 -2.94
C PHE A 181 -3.16 -12.00 -1.87
N THR A 182 -2.91 -13.29 -2.12
CA THR A 182 -2.41 -14.27 -1.15
C THR A 182 -1.10 -13.85 -0.50
N ALA A 183 -0.09 -13.46 -1.29
CA ALA A 183 1.22 -13.11 -0.77
C ALA A 183 1.19 -11.76 -0.02
N ARG A 184 0.44 -10.79 -0.53
CA ARG A 184 0.24 -9.49 0.12
C ARG A 184 -0.48 -9.62 1.46
N GLU A 185 -1.56 -10.37 1.50
CA GLU A 185 -2.34 -10.67 2.72
C GLU A 185 -1.49 -11.44 3.74
N ALA A 186 -0.78 -12.49 3.30
CA ALA A 186 0.12 -13.24 4.16
C ALA A 186 1.24 -12.36 4.73
N PHE A 187 1.75 -11.39 3.96
CA PHE A 187 2.73 -10.44 4.46
C PHE A 187 2.14 -9.49 5.49
N VAL A 188 0.96 -8.88 5.26
CA VAL A 188 0.32 -7.97 6.24
C VAL A 188 0.07 -8.71 7.55
N ALA A 189 -0.45 -9.93 7.48
CA ALA A 189 -0.65 -10.79 8.65
C ALA A 189 0.68 -11.10 9.37
N LYS A 190 1.75 -11.43 8.63
CA LYS A 190 3.08 -11.67 9.22
C LYS A 190 3.68 -10.41 9.83
N TRP A 191 3.51 -9.26 9.19
CA TRP A 191 3.99 -7.97 9.69
C TRP A 191 3.30 -7.60 10.99
N LYS A 192 1.98 -7.80 11.11
CA LYS A 192 1.23 -7.60 12.35
C LYS A 192 1.70 -8.52 13.49
N ASN A 193 1.98 -9.79 13.18
CA ASN A 193 2.21 -10.84 14.19
C ASN A 193 3.69 -11.19 14.45
N SER A 194 4.64 -10.39 13.98
CA SER A 194 6.08 -10.62 14.19
C SER A 194 6.75 -9.37 14.74
N ASN A 195 7.92 -9.47 15.39
CA ASN A 195 8.62 -8.28 15.89
C ASN A 195 9.36 -7.48 14.81
N TRP A 196 9.24 -7.87 13.53
CA TRP A 196 10.00 -7.28 12.43
C TRP A 196 9.24 -6.15 11.73
N ASP A 197 9.90 -5.03 11.48
CA ASP A 197 9.42 -3.99 10.55
C ASP A 197 10.32 -3.87 9.31
N ILE A 198 9.78 -3.20 8.30
CA ILE A 198 10.55 -2.67 7.19
C ILE A 198 11.28 -1.40 7.60
N PHE A 199 12.33 -1.04 6.87
CA PHE A 199 13.06 0.20 7.10
C PHE A 199 12.22 1.37 6.58
N THR A 200 11.83 2.30 7.48
CA THR A 200 11.01 3.47 7.10
C THR A 200 11.75 4.80 7.30
N ALA A 201 12.77 4.82 8.15
CA ALA A 201 13.57 6.00 8.47
C ALA A 201 14.96 5.92 7.83
N PHE A 202 15.23 6.82 6.88
CA PHE A 202 16.53 6.96 6.24
C PHE A 202 17.01 8.41 6.36
N GLY A 203 18.18 8.61 6.95
CA GLY A 203 18.86 9.91 6.99
C GLY A 203 19.35 10.36 5.62
N GLY A 204 19.55 11.67 5.42
CA GLY A 204 19.95 12.24 4.12
C GLY A 204 21.25 11.64 3.55
N SER A 205 22.24 11.37 4.40
CA SER A 205 23.51 10.72 4.01
C SER A 205 23.29 9.28 3.53
N GLN A 206 22.47 8.50 4.25
CA GLN A 206 22.10 7.13 3.88
C GLN A 206 21.38 7.09 2.54
N LYS A 207 20.41 7.99 2.33
CA LYS A 207 19.71 8.15 1.04
C LYS A 207 20.68 8.44 -0.10
N LYS A 208 21.64 9.34 0.12
CA LYS A 208 22.66 9.69 -0.88
C LYS A 208 23.53 8.48 -1.24
N ILE A 209 23.97 7.71 -0.24
CA ILE A 209 24.77 6.49 -0.43
C ILE A 209 23.97 5.45 -1.22
N LEU A 210 22.75 5.14 -0.79
CA LEU A 210 21.88 4.17 -1.44
C LEU A 210 21.56 4.58 -2.88
N LYS A 211 21.21 5.84 -3.13
CA LYS A 211 20.94 6.36 -4.48
C LYS A 211 22.15 6.20 -5.40
N SER A 212 23.35 6.56 -4.92
CA SER A 212 24.59 6.39 -5.68
C SER A 212 24.86 4.92 -5.99
N ARG A 213 24.76 4.05 -4.97
CA ARG A 213 25.00 2.61 -5.11
C ARG A 213 23.99 1.96 -6.05
N MET A 214 22.71 2.31 -5.95
CA MET A 214 21.67 1.79 -6.82
C MET A 214 21.89 2.16 -8.29
N LYS A 215 22.34 3.40 -8.59
CA LYS A 215 22.68 3.80 -9.97
C LYS A 215 23.77 2.91 -10.56
N PHE A 216 24.76 2.57 -9.74
CA PHE A 216 25.83 1.67 -10.15
C PHE A 216 25.34 0.21 -10.29
N LEU A 217 24.59 -0.29 -9.32
CA LEU A 217 24.00 -1.64 -9.36
C LEU A 217 23.06 -1.84 -10.55
N ASN A 218 22.35 -0.78 -10.99
CA ASN A 218 21.47 -0.85 -12.16
C ASN A 218 22.23 -1.32 -13.41
N LYS A 219 23.43 -0.76 -13.64
CA LYS A 219 24.28 -1.13 -14.77
C LYS A 219 24.83 -2.54 -14.63
N GLU A 220 25.23 -2.94 -13.42
CA GLU A 220 25.67 -4.32 -13.18
C GLU A 220 24.53 -5.32 -13.39
N TRP A 221 23.29 -4.96 -13.01
CA TRP A 221 22.12 -5.80 -13.23
C TRP A 221 21.80 -5.97 -14.71
N GLU A 222 21.87 -4.90 -15.51
CA GLU A 222 21.68 -4.99 -16.97
C GLU A 222 22.65 -6.00 -17.60
N LEU A 223 23.95 -5.90 -17.26
CA LEU A 223 24.98 -6.82 -17.76
C LEU A 223 24.77 -8.27 -17.26
N GLU A 224 24.41 -8.43 -15.99
CA GLU A 224 24.18 -9.76 -15.43
C GLU A 224 22.96 -10.45 -16.04
N LEU A 225 21.87 -9.70 -16.25
CA LEU A 225 20.66 -10.23 -16.87
C LEU A 225 20.90 -10.61 -18.33
N GLU A 226 21.64 -9.80 -19.09
CA GLU A 226 22.05 -10.12 -20.46
C GLU A 226 22.94 -11.38 -20.50
N TYR A 227 23.91 -11.47 -19.58
CA TYR A 227 24.75 -12.66 -19.45
C TYR A 227 23.91 -13.91 -19.16
N VAL A 228 22.99 -13.84 -18.18
CA VAL A 228 22.14 -14.98 -17.79
C VAL A 228 21.19 -15.37 -18.92
N LEU A 229 20.60 -14.40 -19.63
CA LEU A 229 19.78 -14.64 -20.81
C LEU A 229 20.58 -15.39 -21.88
N SER A 230 21.82 -14.95 -22.17
CA SER A 230 22.69 -15.64 -23.14
C SER A 230 23.08 -17.07 -22.72
N LYS A 231 23.11 -17.36 -21.41
CA LYS A 231 23.53 -18.65 -20.86
C LYS A 231 22.40 -19.65 -20.70
N LEU A 232 21.23 -19.20 -20.25
CA LEU A 232 20.06 -20.05 -20.04
C LEU A 232 19.22 -20.21 -21.32
N GLY A 233 19.26 -19.20 -22.20
CA GLY A 233 18.30 -19.06 -23.29
C GLY A 233 16.98 -18.44 -22.83
N GLU A 234 16.18 -17.97 -23.79
CA GLU A 234 14.96 -17.20 -23.53
C GLU A 234 13.93 -17.96 -22.67
N ASN A 235 13.67 -19.23 -23.01
CA ASN A 235 12.64 -20.03 -22.32
C ASN A 235 12.96 -20.26 -20.84
N GLU A 236 14.22 -20.59 -20.53
CA GLU A 236 14.65 -20.87 -19.16
C GLU A 236 14.81 -19.57 -18.36
N PHE A 237 15.21 -18.48 -19.02
CA PHE A 237 15.22 -17.14 -18.43
C PHE A 237 13.80 -16.69 -18.05
N GLU A 238 12.82 -16.87 -18.92
CA GLU A 238 11.44 -16.48 -18.66
C GLU A 238 10.88 -17.19 -17.43
N LYS A 239 11.08 -18.51 -17.36
CA LYS A 239 10.61 -19.34 -16.23
C LYS A 239 11.28 -18.98 -14.90
N ARG A 240 12.58 -18.67 -14.91
CA ARG A 240 13.37 -18.62 -13.67
C ARG A 240 13.79 -17.23 -13.22
N VAL A 241 13.76 -16.26 -14.11
CA VAL A 241 14.34 -14.92 -13.87
C VAL A 241 13.33 -13.82 -14.16
N ALA A 242 12.63 -13.89 -15.30
CA ALA A 242 11.76 -12.79 -15.74
C ALA A 242 10.71 -12.41 -14.70
N GLY A 243 10.17 -13.37 -13.94
CA GLY A 243 9.16 -13.13 -12.92
C GLY A 243 9.56 -12.14 -11.81
N PHE A 244 10.85 -11.90 -11.57
CA PHE A 244 11.30 -10.90 -10.59
C PHE A 244 12.06 -9.71 -11.17
N VAL A 245 12.32 -9.71 -12.49
CA VAL A 245 12.87 -8.56 -13.23
C VAL A 245 11.79 -7.49 -13.36
N GLY A 246 12.16 -6.22 -13.21
CA GLY A 246 11.20 -5.11 -13.21
C GLY A 246 10.41 -4.96 -11.89
N CYS A 247 10.35 -6.01 -11.07
CA CYS A 247 9.61 -6.05 -9.81
C CYS A 247 10.52 -5.92 -8.58
N VAL A 248 11.43 -6.88 -8.38
CA VAL A 248 12.34 -6.92 -7.23
C VAL A 248 13.73 -6.40 -7.63
N VAL A 249 14.20 -6.76 -8.82
CA VAL A 249 15.51 -6.32 -9.36
C VAL A 249 15.34 -5.42 -10.57
N PRO A 250 16.27 -4.48 -10.82
CA PRO A 250 16.16 -3.57 -11.95
C PRO A 250 16.41 -4.31 -13.26
N GLY A 251 15.69 -3.88 -14.29
CA GLY A 251 15.77 -4.44 -15.62
C GLY A 251 14.55 -4.01 -16.42
N ARG A 252 14.68 -4.04 -17.73
CA ARG A 252 13.53 -3.90 -18.63
C ARG A 252 12.92 -5.28 -18.75
N ARG A 253 11.61 -5.36 -18.55
CA ARG A 253 10.86 -6.48 -19.11
C ARG A 253 10.71 -6.12 -20.58
N ASP A 254 11.35 -6.85 -21.48
CA ASP A 254 11.37 -6.50 -22.92
C ASP A 254 9.97 -6.55 -23.60
N GLY A 255 8.89 -6.67 -22.82
CA GLY A 255 7.50 -6.60 -23.28
C GLY A 255 6.60 -5.52 -22.64
N ASP A 256 7.00 -4.79 -21.59
CA ASP A 256 6.07 -3.89 -20.87
C ASP A 256 6.23 -2.41 -21.27
N ALA A 257 5.89 -2.14 -22.54
CA ALA A 257 5.42 -0.85 -23.01
C ALA A 257 3.89 -0.84 -23.11
N ARG A 258 3.19 -1.31 -22.08
CA ARG A 258 1.75 -1.05 -21.89
C ARG A 258 1.48 -0.86 -20.41
N GLY A 259 1.35 0.41 -20.01
CA GLY A 259 0.60 0.73 -18.81
C GLY A 259 -0.73 -0.01 -18.90
N ALA A 260 -1.05 -0.75 -17.85
CA ALA A 260 -2.24 -1.57 -17.75
C ALA A 260 -3.49 -0.68 -17.71
N ASP A 261 -3.92 -0.19 -18.87
CA ASP A 261 -5.33 0.02 -19.18
C ASP A 261 -5.94 -1.36 -19.52
N ALA A 262 -5.92 -2.25 -18.53
CA ALA A 262 -6.66 -3.49 -18.62
C ALA A 262 -8.14 -3.15 -18.38
N GLN A 263 -8.89 -2.99 -19.47
CA GLN A 263 -10.33 -3.24 -19.48
C GLN A 263 -10.55 -4.67 -18.99
N GLY A 264 -10.72 -4.83 -17.68
CA GLY A 264 -11.08 -6.09 -17.07
C GLY A 264 -12.52 -6.43 -17.42
N SER A 265 -12.71 -7.29 -18.43
CA SER A 265 -13.89 -8.14 -18.50
C SER A 265 -13.78 -9.15 -17.36
N GLY A 266 -14.37 -8.82 -16.21
CA GLY A 266 -14.47 -9.72 -15.07
C GLY A 266 -15.44 -10.87 -15.36
N PRO A 267 -15.19 -12.08 -14.82
CA PRO A 267 -16.14 -13.18 -14.89
C PRO A 267 -17.37 -12.88 -14.03
N ASP A 268 -18.52 -13.43 -14.43
CA ASP A 268 -19.81 -13.39 -13.71
C ASP A 268 -19.64 -13.86 -12.26
N GLY A 269 -19.44 -12.89 -11.38
CA GLY A 269 -19.41 -13.07 -9.93
C GLY A 269 -20.82 -12.88 -9.41
N HIS A 270 -21.36 -13.96 -8.84
CA HIS A 270 -22.57 -14.03 -8.02
C HIS A 270 -22.96 -12.67 -7.40
N VAL A 271 -24.06 -12.12 -7.91
CA VAL A 271 -24.77 -10.99 -7.31
C VAL A 271 -25.21 -11.43 -5.93
N MET A 272 -24.47 -10.98 -4.91
CA MET A 272 -24.92 -11.07 -3.54
C MET A 272 -26.11 -10.11 -3.42
N GLU A 273 -27.30 -10.69 -3.28
CA GLU A 273 -28.58 -10.01 -3.15
C GLU A 273 -28.52 -9.09 -1.92
N THR A 274 -28.13 -7.83 -2.14
CA THR A 274 -28.12 -6.80 -1.10
C THR A 274 -29.52 -6.23 -1.03
N ALA A 275 -30.18 -6.48 0.11
CA ALA A 275 -31.44 -5.83 0.46
C ALA A 275 -31.32 -4.31 0.24
N GLY A 276 -32.25 -3.76 -0.55
CA GLY A 276 -32.21 -2.45 -1.20
C GLY A 276 -31.52 -1.31 -0.45
N GLY A 277 -30.36 -0.90 -0.94
CA GLY A 277 -29.65 0.33 -0.53
C GLY A 277 -28.36 0.54 -1.33
N ASN A 278 -27.99 1.80 -1.58
CA ASN A 278 -26.69 2.13 -2.17
C ASN A 278 -25.63 2.15 -1.07
N GLU A 279 -25.05 0.98 -0.79
CA GLU A 279 -24.09 0.81 0.33
C GLU A 279 -22.92 1.80 0.28
N ILE A 280 -22.41 2.10 -0.92
CA ILE A 280 -21.29 3.04 -1.10
C ILE A 280 -21.72 4.46 -0.70
N LEU A 281 -22.95 4.86 -1.03
CA LEU A 281 -23.49 6.16 -0.63
C LEU A 281 -23.67 6.23 0.90
N ASP A 282 -24.13 5.15 1.53
CA ASP A 282 -24.28 5.11 2.99
C ASP A 282 -22.92 5.15 3.69
N ALA A 283 -21.92 4.45 3.14
CA ALA A 283 -20.53 4.52 3.60
C ALA A 283 -19.93 5.91 3.41
N LEU A 284 -20.25 6.60 2.31
CA LEU A 284 -19.81 7.97 2.06
C LEU A 284 -20.30 8.89 3.18
N LYS A 285 -21.58 8.80 3.56
CA LYS A 285 -22.23 9.64 4.58
C LYS A 285 -21.70 9.47 6.01
N VAL A 286 -20.91 8.42 6.31
CA VAL A 286 -20.30 8.25 7.63
C VAL A 286 -19.44 9.48 7.96
N PRO A 287 -19.64 10.14 9.12
CA PRO A 287 -18.92 11.36 9.47
C PRO A 287 -17.41 11.20 9.37
N PHE A 288 -16.76 12.20 8.78
CA PHE A 288 -15.31 12.25 8.65
C PHE A 288 -14.84 13.68 8.83
N THR A 289 -13.96 13.87 9.81
CA THR A 289 -13.24 15.12 10.02
C THR A 289 -11.79 14.87 9.66
N PRO A 290 -11.30 15.41 8.53
CA PRO A 290 -9.91 15.24 8.14
C PRO A 290 -8.99 15.73 9.25
N LYS A 291 -8.04 14.90 9.68
CA LYS A 291 -6.96 15.39 10.53
C LYS A 291 -6.04 16.22 9.66
N VAL A 292 -6.10 17.55 9.80
CA VAL A 292 -5.16 18.44 9.15
C VAL A 292 -3.76 18.05 9.62
N LYS A 293 -2.90 17.61 8.70
CA LYS A 293 -1.48 17.37 9.01
C LYS A 293 -0.94 18.71 9.52
N ALA A 294 -0.61 18.79 10.81
CA ALA A 294 -0.01 19.98 11.37
C ALA A 294 1.19 20.38 10.51
N ASP A 295 1.19 21.64 10.07
CA ASP A 295 2.19 22.14 9.14
C ASP A 295 3.57 21.98 9.76
N LYS A 296 4.51 21.38 9.01
CA LYS A 296 5.86 21.03 9.48
C LYS A 296 6.73 22.24 9.86
N SER A 297 6.17 23.45 9.85
CA SER A 297 6.83 24.73 10.11
C SER A 297 6.83 25.14 11.58
N GLN A 298 6.03 24.51 12.46
CA GLN A 298 6.16 24.70 13.91
C GLN A 298 6.99 23.58 14.52
N GLY A 299 8.23 23.92 14.84
CA GLY A 299 9.18 23.03 15.51
C GLY A 299 8.74 22.68 16.92
N GLN A 300 7.89 21.67 17.05
CA GLN A 300 7.86 20.73 18.16
C GLN A 300 6.96 19.56 17.74
N SER A 301 7.63 18.47 17.39
CA SER A 301 7.07 17.21 16.92
C SER A 301 6.35 16.48 18.06
N HIS A 302 5.21 16.98 18.52
CA HIS A 302 4.20 16.12 19.13
C HIS A 302 3.37 15.50 18.00
N ASN A 303 3.97 14.53 17.30
CA ASN A 303 3.19 13.55 16.57
C ASN A 303 2.49 12.68 17.64
N PRO A 304 1.15 12.55 17.63
CA PRO A 304 0.45 11.54 18.43
C PRO A 304 0.89 10.08 18.17
N GLY A 305 1.77 9.85 17.19
CA GLY A 305 2.43 8.58 16.93
C GLY A 305 3.93 8.53 17.29
N ALA A 306 4.54 9.60 17.81
CA ALA A 306 5.96 9.60 18.22
C ALA A 306 6.20 8.93 19.59
N GLU A 307 5.16 8.77 20.41
CA GLU A 307 5.24 8.08 21.71
C GLU A 307 4.74 6.62 21.65
N LEU A 308 4.39 6.13 20.46
CA LEU A 308 4.24 4.70 20.28
C LEU A 308 5.64 4.13 20.07
N GLU A 309 6.38 3.96 21.16
CA GLU A 309 7.43 2.93 21.26
C GLU A 309 6.73 1.58 21.07
N GLU A 310 6.35 1.27 19.83
CA GLU A 310 6.19 -0.12 19.45
C GLU A 310 7.60 -0.71 19.49
N ASP A 311 7.80 -1.74 20.31
CA ASP A 311 9.02 -2.55 20.38
C ASP A 311 9.21 -3.32 19.04
N VAL A 312 9.42 -2.58 17.95
CA VAL A 312 9.60 -3.15 16.62
C VAL A 312 11.05 -3.02 16.22
N ALA A 313 11.64 -4.16 15.87
CA ALA A 313 12.98 -4.24 15.36
C ALA A 313 12.97 -4.31 13.84
N THR A 314 13.92 -3.68 13.17
CA THR A 314 14.25 -4.04 11.79
C THR A 314 15.02 -5.37 11.79
N VAL A 315 14.99 -6.09 10.67
CA VAL A 315 15.65 -7.40 10.52
C VAL A 315 17.15 -7.41 10.84
N THR A 316 17.79 -6.24 10.76
CA THR A 316 19.14 -5.94 11.24
C THR A 316 19.28 -4.43 11.43
N ASP A 317 20.40 -3.97 11.99
CA ASP A 317 20.75 -2.56 12.06
C ASP A 317 20.91 -1.95 10.65
N LEU A 318 20.46 -0.70 10.48
CA LEU A 318 20.46 -0.04 9.17
C LEU A 318 21.88 0.13 8.58
N ARG A 319 22.91 0.31 9.42
CA ARG A 319 24.31 0.39 8.94
C ARG A 319 24.74 -0.96 8.37
N GLN A 320 24.37 -2.06 9.02
CA GLN A 320 24.67 -3.41 8.54
C GLN A 320 23.91 -3.72 7.25
N ALA A 321 22.64 -3.37 7.18
CA ALA A 321 21.82 -3.47 5.96
C ALA A 321 22.45 -2.71 4.77
N ILE A 322 22.88 -1.46 4.97
CA ILE A 322 23.55 -0.69 3.92
C ILE A 322 24.90 -1.34 3.55
N ALA A 323 25.66 -1.85 4.52
CA ALA A 323 26.91 -2.55 4.24
C ALA A 323 26.70 -3.79 3.37
N ALA A 324 25.61 -4.54 3.57
CA ALA A 324 25.24 -5.67 2.71
C ALA A 324 25.03 -5.21 1.26
N VAL A 325 24.25 -4.13 1.04
CA VAL A 325 24.00 -3.55 -0.31
C VAL A 325 25.30 -3.09 -0.99
N LEU A 326 26.25 -2.57 -0.22
CA LEU A 326 27.54 -2.12 -0.74
C LEU A 326 28.45 -3.29 -1.15
N ARG A 327 28.36 -4.44 -0.46
CA ARG A 327 29.18 -5.63 -0.73
C ARG A 327 28.61 -6.50 -1.83
N MET A 328 27.30 -6.65 -1.89
CA MET A 328 26.65 -7.57 -2.81
C MET A 328 26.67 -7.08 -4.26
N ARG A 329 26.71 -8.04 -5.18
CA ARG A 329 26.73 -7.88 -6.63
C ARG A 329 25.59 -8.70 -7.25
N PRO A 330 25.07 -8.32 -8.43
CA PRO A 330 24.04 -9.09 -9.13
C PRO A 330 24.34 -10.58 -9.25
N ARG A 331 25.55 -10.95 -9.68
CA ARG A 331 26.02 -12.36 -9.74
C ARG A 331 25.93 -13.15 -8.43
N ASN A 332 25.95 -12.46 -7.29
CA ASN A 332 25.79 -13.08 -5.98
C ASN A 332 24.32 -13.16 -5.57
N ILE A 333 23.52 -12.16 -5.95
CA ILE A 333 22.12 -12.02 -5.56
C ILE A 333 21.22 -12.93 -6.41
N LEU A 334 21.46 -12.98 -7.72
CA LEU A 334 20.58 -13.67 -8.67
C LEU A 334 20.40 -15.17 -8.35
N PRO A 335 21.46 -15.95 -8.05
CA PRO A 335 21.30 -17.36 -7.67
C PRO A 335 20.43 -17.57 -6.42
N VAL A 336 20.41 -16.61 -5.50
CA VAL A 336 19.58 -16.65 -4.29
C VAL A 336 18.12 -16.41 -4.66
N LEU A 337 17.84 -15.39 -5.47
CA LEU A 337 16.49 -15.10 -5.94
C LEU A 337 15.89 -16.25 -6.75
N MET A 338 16.67 -16.84 -7.66
CA MET A 338 16.26 -18.01 -8.44
C MET A 338 15.93 -19.22 -7.57
N ARG A 339 16.53 -19.35 -6.38
CA ARG A 339 16.22 -20.44 -5.45
C ARG A 339 15.01 -20.13 -4.57
N VAL A 340 14.95 -18.91 -4.06
CA VAL A 340 13.86 -18.46 -3.18
C VAL A 340 12.53 -18.41 -3.93
N PHE A 341 12.55 -18.03 -5.20
CA PHE A 341 11.38 -17.89 -6.05
C PHE A 341 11.37 -18.87 -7.23
N ALA A 342 12.06 -20.01 -7.11
CA ALA A 342 11.90 -21.08 -8.08
C ALA A 342 10.42 -21.45 -8.18
N GLU A 343 9.89 -21.51 -9.40
CA GLU A 343 8.59 -22.15 -9.65
C GLU A 343 8.68 -23.56 -9.08
N LYS A 344 7.74 -23.90 -8.18
CA LYS A 344 7.61 -25.28 -7.73
C LYS A 344 7.03 -26.05 -8.91
N GLU A 345 7.86 -26.84 -9.58
CA GLU A 345 7.45 -27.80 -10.60
C GLU A 345 6.43 -28.81 -10.06
#